data_AF-A0A6P3Z518-F1
#
_entry.id   AF-A0A6P3Z518-F1
#
_cell.length_a   1.000
_cell.length_b   1.000
_cell.length_c   1.000
_cell.angle_alpha   90.00
_cell.angle_beta   90.00
_cell.angle_gamma   90.00
#
_symmetry.space_group_name_H-M   'P 1'
#
loop_
_entity.id
_entity.type
_entity.pdbx_description
1 polymer ?
#
loop_
_entity_poly.entity_id
_entity_poly.type
_entity_poly.pdbx_seq_one_letter_code
_entity_poly.pdbx_strand_id
1 'polypeptide(L)'
;VFSLSATEVGSLISLGADESCEFFHDPSMLTSNAGQVRKSLSIKPHGNGSGYFIALSVVNNLLKSKDNLGVPVTTAEFAVMKTACSFALPHIMGWDRLTNKMPRGTEGQTSMIDRQALSLEWDK
;
A
#
# COMPACT_ATOMS: atom_id res chain seq x y z
N VAL A 1 9.10 13.41 -4.69
CA VAL A 1 8.90 12.07 -4.09
C VAL A 1 7.53 11.97 -3.41
N PHE A 2 6.94 10.78 -3.44
CA PHE A 2 5.65 10.41 -2.81
C PHE A 2 5.86 9.10 -2.04
N SER A 3 5.44 9.04 -0.78
CA SER A 3 5.57 7.85 0.08
C SER A 3 4.25 7.08 0.11
N LEU A 4 4.28 5.75 0.24
CA LEU A 4 3.09 4.95 0.44
C LEU A 4 3.10 4.35 1.85
N SER A 5 2.03 4.59 2.60
CA SER A 5 1.78 3.94 3.89
C SER A 5 1.30 2.49 3.69
N ALA A 6 1.31 1.69 4.77
CA ALA A 6 0.83 0.30 4.71
C ALA A 6 -0.62 0.20 4.20
N THR A 7 -1.48 1.16 4.55
CA THR A 7 -2.87 1.21 4.09
C THR A 7 -2.97 1.51 2.61
N GLU A 8 -2.19 2.48 2.11
CA GLU A 8 -2.19 2.84 0.67
C GLU A 8 -1.58 1.72 -0.18
N VAL A 9 -0.56 1.01 0.35
CA VAL A 9 -0.04 -0.22 -0.24
C VAL A 9 -1.15 -1.29 -0.31
N GLY A 10 -1.95 -1.44 0.74
CA GLY A 10 -3.13 -2.32 0.74
C GLY A 10 -4.10 -1.97 -0.40
N SER A 11 -4.44 -0.70 -0.55
CA SER A 11 -5.31 -0.21 -1.65
C SER A 11 -4.71 -0.48 -3.03
N LEU A 12 -3.39 -0.36 -3.20
CA LEU A 12 -2.70 -0.64 -4.46
C LEU A 12 -2.78 -2.14 -4.82
N ILE A 13 -2.57 -3.01 -3.84
CA ILE A 13 -2.61 -4.47 -4.04
C ILE A 13 -4.04 -4.90 -4.39
N SER A 14 -5.05 -4.35 -3.70
CA SER A 14 -6.46 -4.72 -3.87
C SER A 14 -7.11 -4.17 -5.13
N LEU A 15 -6.44 -3.27 -5.87
CA LEU A 15 -7.02 -2.58 -7.02
C LEU A 15 -7.49 -3.56 -8.11
N GLY A 16 -8.75 -3.50 -8.50
CA GLY A 16 -9.30 -4.28 -9.62
C GLY A 16 -8.73 -3.90 -11.00
N ALA A 17 -9.12 -4.65 -12.03
CA ALA A 17 -8.69 -4.40 -13.42
C ALA A 17 -9.22 -3.06 -13.97
N ASP A 18 -10.45 -2.70 -13.60
CA ASP A 18 -11.14 -1.49 -14.06
C ASP A 18 -11.29 -0.44 -12.96
N GLU A 19 -10.63 -0.64 -11.82
CA GLU A 19 -10.68 0.28 -10.69
C GLU A 19 -9.53 1.29 -10.73
N SER A 20 -9.79 2.46 -10.16
CA SER A 20 -8.79 3.51 -9.96
C SER A 20 -8.64 3.84 -8.48
N CYS A 21 -7.44 4.26 -8.07
CA CYS A 21 -7.21 4.81 -6.74
C CYS A 21 -6.44 6.13 -6.82
N GLU A 22 -6.66 7.00 -5.84
CA GLU A 22 -5.97 8.28 -5.72
C GLU A 22 -5.58 8.55 -4.27
N PHE A 23 -4.37 9.05 -4.07
CA PHE A 23 -3.78 9.33 -2.77
C PHE A 23 -3.36 10.80 -2.70
N PHE A 24 -3.58 11.44 -1.55
CA PHE A 24 -3.32 12.87 -1.35
C PHE A 24 -2.46 13.11 -0.12
N HIS A 25 -1.28 13.70 -0.33
CA HIS A 25 -0.33 14.02 0.73
C HIS A 25 -0.13 15.52 0.81
N ASP A 26 -0.30 16.07 2.02
CA ASP A 26 0.13 17.42 2.39
C ASP A 26 1.27 17.28 3.41
N PRO A 27 2.53 17.58 3.03
CA PRO A 27 3.68 17.46 3.93
C PRO A 27 3.61 18.35 5.18
N SER A 28 2.77 19.39 5.14
CA SER A 28 2.58 20.37 6.20
C SER A 28 1.20 20.26 6.83
N MET A 29 0.50 19.13 6.63
CA MET A 29 -0.77 18.86 7.29
C MET A 29 -0.64 19.04 8.80
N LEU A 30 -1.66 19.62 9.43
CA LEU A 30 -1.70 19.96 10.87
C LEU A 30 -0.68 21.03 11.32
N THR A 31 -0.03 21.72 10.38
CA THR A 31 0.81 22.89 10.67
C THR A 31 0.20 24.16 10.07
N SER A 32 0.78 25.32 10.38
CA SER A 32 0.37 26.61 9.79
C SER A 32 0.54 26.68 8.27
N ASN A 33 1.38 25.81 7.68
CA ASN A 33 1.64 25.76 6.25
C ASN A 33 0.76 24.74 5.50
N ALA A 34 -0.28 24.20 6.14
CA ALA A 34 -1.22 23.29 5.49
C ALA A 34 -1.82 23.92 4.21
N GLY A 35 -1.97 23.11 3.16
CA GLY A 35 -2.50 23.48 1.86
C GLY A 35 -1.49 24.17 0.93
N GLN A 36 -0.30 24.52 1.42
CA GLN A 36 0.72 25.21 0.62
C GLN A 36 1.42 24.28 -0.38
N VAL A 37 1.63 23.02 0.00
CA VAL A 37 2.16 21.99 -0.89
C VAL A 37 1.22 20.80 -0.87
N ARG A 38 0.71 20.41 -2.04
CA ARG A 38 -0.19 19.27 -2.20
C ARG A 38 0.38 18.32 -3.24
N LYS A 39 0.47 17.05 -2.89
CA LYS A 39 0.89 15.98 -3.79
C LYS A 39 -0.28 15.04 -3.99
N SER A 40 -0.60 14.70 -5.23
CA SER A 40 -1.57 13.66 -5.55
C SER A 40 -0.93 12.58 -6.42
N LEU A 41 -1.15 11.32 -6.07
CA LEU A 41 -0.76 10.17 -6.86
C LEU A 41 -2.04 9.45 -7.29
N SER A 42 -2.23 9.30 -8.59
CA SER A 42 -3.39 8.60 -9.17
C SER A 42 -2.94 7.40 -9.98
N ILE A 43 -3.71 6.32 -9.88
CA ILE A 43 -3.53 5.09 -10.67
C ILE A 43 -4.88 4.84 -11.34
N LYS A 44 -4.88 4.88 -12.67
CA LYS A 44 -6.11 4.70 -13.47
C LYS A 44 -5.91 3.59 -14.49
N PRO A 45 -6.89 2.72 -14.72
CA PRO A 45 -6.78 1.69 -15.74
C PRO A 45 -6.83 2.33 -17.13
N HIS A 46 -6.13 1.72 -18.09
CA HIS A 46 -6.26 2.08 -19.48
C HIS A 46 -7.57 1.47 -20.01
N GLY A 47 -8.40 2.25 -20.71
CA GLY A 47 -9.75 1.82 -21.13
C GLY A 47 -9.81 0.63 -22.11
N ASN A 48 -8.65 0.08 -22.51
CA ASN A 48 -8.52 -1.12 -23.35
C ASN A 48 -8.01 -2.34 -22.56
N GLY A 49 -7.84 -2.24 -21.23
CA GLY A 49 -7.30 -3.31 -20.37
C GLY A 49 -5.80 -3.59 -20.52
N SER A 50 -5.04 -2.76 -21.25
CA SER A 50 -3.62 -3.00 -21.52
C SER A 50 -2.68 -2.65 -20.35
N GLY A 51 -3.21 -2.06 -19.29
CA GLY A 51 -2.45 -1.66 -18.12
C GLY A 51 -3.06 -0.46 -17.42
N TYR A 52 -2.20 0.34 -16.80
CA TYR A 52 -2.55 1.45 -15.93
C TYR A 52 -1.73 2.69 -16.32
N PHE A 53 -2.25 3.86 -15.98
CA PHE A 53 -1.54 5.12 -16.03
C PHE A 53 -1.35 5.62 -14.61
N ILE A 54 -0.09 5.74 -14.19
CA ILE A 54 0.28 6.24 -12.87
C ILE A 54 0.73 7.70 -13.04
N ALA A 55 0.08 8.62 -12.35
CA ALA A 55 0.38 10.04 -12.43
C ALA A 55 0.57 10.67 -11.05
N LEU A 56 1.70 11.36 -10.87
CA LEU A 56 2.05 12.17 -9.72
C LEU A 56 1.94 13.65 -10.09
N SER A 57 1.11 14.39 -9.38
CA SER A 57 0.96 15.85 -9.48
C SER A 57 1.42 16.49 -8.18
N VAL A 58 2.21 17.56 -8.29
CA VAL A 58 2.67 18.36 -7.15
C VAL A 58 2.32 19.81 -7.42
N VAL A 59 1.51 20.38 -6.55
CA VAL A 59 1.18 21.81 -6.55
C VAL A 59 1.89 22.44 -5.36
N ASN A 60 2.79 23.38 -5.64
CA ASN A 60 3.51 24.15 -4.63
C ASN A 60 3.14 25.64 -4.78
N ASN A 61 2.29 26.12 -3.88
CA ASN A 61 1.82 27.51 -3.88
C ASN A 61 2.90 28.50 -3.43
N LEU A 62 3.86 28.06 -2.60
CA LEU A 62 4.95 28.90 -2.11
C LEU A 62 5.88 29.32 -3.26
N LEU A 63 6.17 28.38 -4.15
CA LEU A 63 7.02 28.60 -5.33
C LEU A 63 6.21 28.88 -6.61
N LYS A 64 4.86 28.90 -6.50
CA LYS A 64 3.93 29.03 -7.64
C LYS A 64 4.22 28.03 -8.76
N SER A 65 4.62 26.81 -8.41
CA SER A 65 4.93 25.75 -9.36
C SER A 65 3.87 24.65 -9.37
N LYS A 66 3.69 24.03 -10.54
CA LYS A 66 2.86 22.84 -10.72
C LYS A 66 3.62 21.85 -11.59
N ASP A 67 4.06 20.76 -10.96
CA ASP A 67 4.82 19.71 -11.61
C ASP A 67 3.95 18.47 -11.77
N ASN A 68 3.99 17.84 -12.94
CA ASN A 68 3.26 16.60 -13.20
C ASN A 68 4.18 15.59 -13.88
N LEU A 69 4.14 14.35 -13.41
CA LEU A 69 4.81 13.20 -14.00
C LEU A 69 3.78 12.10 -14.21
N GLY A 70 3.68 11.58 -15.43
CA GLY A 70 2.79 10.47 -15.77
C GLY A 70 3.54 9.38 -16.51
N VAL A 71 3.33 8.13 -16.13
CA VAL A 71 4.00 6.97 -16.73
C VAL A 71 2.98 5.88 -17.02
N PRO A 72 2.91 5.37 -18.27
CA PRO A 72 2.13 4.17 -18.57
C PRO A 72 2.83 2.93 -18.00
N VAL A 73 2.07 2.05 -17.38
CA VAL A 73 2.53 0.80 -16.76
C VAL A 73 1.67 -0.32 -17.32
N THR A 74 2.29 -1.34 -17.90
CA THR A 74 1.57 -2.50 -18.43
C THR A 74 0.97 -3.34 -17.31
N THR A 75 -0.01 -4.18 -17.63
CA THR A 75 -0.61 -5.13 -16.67
C THR A 75 0.45 -6.05 -16.05
N ALA A 76 1.45 -6.47 -16.84
CA ALA A 76 2.54 -7.32 -16.36
C ALA A 76 3.45 -6.59 -15.36
N GLU A 77 3.85 -5.35 -15.65
CA GLU A 77 4.64 -4.53 -14.73
C GLU A 77 3.86 -4.24 -13.45
N PHE A 78 2.57 -3.93 -13.56
CA PHE A 78 1.72 -3.67 -12.40
C PHE A 78 1.53 -4.94 -11.53
N ALA A 79 1.46 -6.12 -12.15
CA ALA A 79 1.43 -7.38 -11.40
C ALA A 79 2.71 -7.59 -10.58
N VAL A 80 3.89 -7.29 -11.15
CA VAL A 80 5.17 -7.34 -10.41
C VAL A 80 5.16 -6.37 -9.22
N MET A 81 4.66 -5.15 -9.42
CA MET A 81 4.51 -4.17 -8.33
C MET A 81 3.62 -4.70 -7.22
N LYS A 82 2.45 -5.26 -7.54
CA LYS A 82 1.54 -5.86 -6.55
C LYS A 82 2.21 -6.99 -5.78
N THR A 83 2.91 -7.89 -6.46
CA THR A 83 3.63 -9.00 -5.81
C THR A 83 4.71 -8.48 -4.87
N ALA A 84 5.51 -7.50 -5.29
CA ALA A 84 6.54 -6.89 -4.45
C ALA A 84 5.93 -6.17 -3.23
N CYS A 85 4.82 -5.46 -3.42
CA CYS A 85 4.08 -4.81 -2.34
C CYS A 85 3.51 -5.83 -1.35
N SER A 86 2.88 -6.90 -1.82
CA SER A 86 2.36 -7.98 -0.97
C SER A 86 3.45 -8.65 -0.15
N PHE A 87 4.63 -8.85 -0.75
CA PHE A 87 5.80 -9.37 -0.04
C PHE A 87 6.31 -8.38 1.01
N ALA A 88 6.42 -7.09 0.67
CA ALA A 88 6.95 -6.07 1.58
C ALA A 88 6.01 -5.74 2.74
N LEU A 89 4.69 -5.88 2.56
CA LEU A 89 3.69 -5.41 3.51
C LEU A 89 3.83 -6.01 4.93
N PRO A 90 3.99 -7.33 5.13
CA PRO A 90 4.26 -7.90 6.46
C PRO A 90 5.53 -7.36 7.12
N HIS A 91 6.58 -7.06 6.34
CA HIS A 91 7.81 -6.46 6.85
C HIS A 91 7.58 -5.00 7.27
N ILE A 92 6.82 -4.22 6.50
CA ILE A 92 6.43 -2.84 6.84
C ILE A 92 5.61 -2.81 8.14
N MET A 93 4.72 -3.79 8.35
CA MET A 93 3.95 -3.94 9.59
C MET A 93 4.77 -4.53 10.77
N GLY A 94 5.99 -5.00 10.51
CA GLY A 94 6.85 -5.63 11.52
C GLY A 94 6.46 -7.07 11.91
N TRP A 95 5.47 -7.66 11.24
CA TRP A 95 4.99 -9.03 11.53
C TRP A 95 6.03 -10.10 11.25
N ASP A 96 6.91 -9.85 10.28
CA ASP A 96 8.04 -10.72 9.97
C ASP A 96 8.94 -11.02 11.19
N ARG A 97 9.04 -10.07 12.14
CA ARG A 97 9.82 -10.25 13.38
C ARG A 97 9.16 -11.25 14.33
N LEU A 98 7.85 -11.45 14.23
CA LEU A 98 7.10 -12.42 15.01
C LEU A 98 7.15 -13.80 14.34
N THR A 99 6.91 -13.85 13.02
CA THR A 99 6.86 -15.11 12.27
C THR A 99 8.22 -15.78 12.12
N ASN A 100 9.31 -15.01 11.99
CA ASN A 100 10.66 -15.56 11.89
C ASN A 100 11.20 -16.13 13.21
N LYS A 101 10.55 -15.83 14.34
CA LYS A 101 10.91 -16.38 15.65
C LYS A 101 10.15 -17.65 16.00
N MET A 102 9.15 -18.03 15.22
CA MET A 102 8.44 -19.29 15.43
C MET A 102 9.40 -20.43 15.05
N PRO A 103 9.73 -21.36 15.95
CA PRO A 103 10.47 -22.55 15.58
C PRO A 103 9.71 -23.20 14.43
N ARG A 104 10.38 -23.53 13.32
CA ARG A 104 9.83 -24.46 12.34
C ARG A 104 9.66 -25.79 13.07
N GLY A 105 8.49 -25.97 13.68
CA GLY A 105 8.16 -27.15 14.44
C GLY A 105 8.38 -28.36 13.55
N THR A 106 9.19 -29.28 14.06
CA THR A 106 9.36 -30.63 13.55
C THR A 106 8.02 -31.19 13.09
N GLU A 107 8.02 -31.79 11.91
CA GLU A 107 6.88 -32.45 11.28
C GLU A 107 6.04 -33.24 12.30
N GLY A 108 4.74 -32.94 12.33
CA GLY A 108 3.75 -33.75 13.04
C GLY A 108 3.16 -33.06 14.27
N GLN A 109 2.12 -32.25 14.07
CA GLN A 109 1.03 -32.21 15.04
C GLN A 109 -0.31 -31.93 14.36
N THR A 110 -1.17 -32.93 14.53
CA THR A 110 -2.55 -33.09 14.10
C THR A 110 -3.46 -31.93 14.48
N SER A 111 -4.49 -31.74 13.65
CA SER A 111 -5.64 -30.85 13.82
C SER A 111 -6.25 -30.93 15.22
N MET A 112 -5.76 -30.10 16.14
CA MET A 112 -6.50 -29.74 17.34
C MET A 112 -7.02 -28.33 17.07
N ILE A 113 -8.32 -28.22 16.77
CA ILE A 113 -9.01 -26.93 16.77
C ILE A 113 -8.61 -26.22 18.07
N ASP A 114 -8.10 -25.00 17.90
CA ASP A 114 -7.36 -24.21 18.85
C ASP A 114 -8.20 -23.86 20.09
N ARG A 115 -8.33 -24.83 21.01
CA ARG A 115 -8.99 -24.65 22.31
C ARG A 115 -8.26 -23.60 23.17
N GLN A 116 -7.00 -23.29 22.86
CA GLN A 116 -6.23 -22.26 23.57
C GLN A 116 -6.58 -20.85 23.09
N ALA A 117 -6.86 -20.64 21.80
CA ALA A 117 -7.39 -19.37 21.29
C ALA A 117 -8.74 -19.00 21.94
N LEU A 118 -9.63 -19.99 22.09
CA LEU A 118 -10.95 -19.76 22.72
C LEU A 118 -10.84 -19.41 24.21
N SER A 119 -9.82 -19.87 24.95
CA SER A 119 -9.64 -19.44 26.34
C SER A 119 -9.12 -18.00 26.47
N LEU A 120 -8.33 -17.53 25.50
CA LEU A 120 -7.77 -16.17 25.49
C LEU A 120 -8.83 -15.08 25.19
N GLU A 121 -9.90 -15.45 24.47
CA GLU A 121 -10.98 -14.51 24.13
C GLU A 121 -11.93 -14.21 25.32
N TRP A 122 -11.97 -15.08 26.34
CA TRP A 122 -12.95 -15.00 27.42
C TRP A 122 -12.36 -14.88 28.83
N ASP A 123 -11.04 -14.68 28.96
CA ASP A 123 -10.43 -14.35 30.24
C ASP A 123 -10.93 -12.96 30.70
N LYS A 124 -11.71 -12.98 31.78
CA LYS A 124 -12.39 -11.83 32.38
C LYS A 124 -11.79 -11.46 33.73
#